data_AF-Q8P7B2-F1
#
_entry.id   AF-Q8P7B2-F1
#
_cell.length_a   1.000
_cell.length_b   1.000
_cell.length_c   1.000
_cell.angle_alpha   90.00
_cell.angle_beta   90.00
_cell.angle_gamma   90.00
#
_symmetry.space_group_name_H-M   'P 1'
#
loop_
_entity.id
_entity.type
_entity.pdbx_description
1 polymer ?
#
loop_
_entity_poly.entity_id
_entity_poly.type
_entity_poly.pdbx_seq_one_letter_code
_entity_poly.pdbx_strand_id
1 'polypeptide(L)'
;MDIFSLDLPAPLTLALEGEMTIRRAAELKPLLQPALAHPGGVRLDLAAVSEIDTTGLQLLLATKQAVQADGRPFVLTDSSRAVVDVIELLGLLEALYPHAATGLGERIH
;
A
#
# COMPACT_ATOMS: atom_id res chain seq x y z
N MET A 1 14.58 -21.06 -24.90
CA MET A 1 15.16 -21.16 -23.54
C MET A 1 14.35 -20.19 -22.69
N ASP A 2 13.19 -20.64 -22.24
CA ASP A 2 12.29 -19.86 -21.40
C ASP A 2 12.71 -20.10 -19.95
N ILE A 3 13.50 -19.18 -19.43
CA ILE A 3 14.08 -19.27 -18.10
C ILE A 3 13.25 -18.38 -17.17
N PHE A 4 12.62 -19.02 -16.17
CA PHE A 4 11.99 -18.44 -14.98
C PHE A 4 10.61 -17.79 -15.16
N SER A 5 9.58 -18.61 -15.37
CA SER A 5 8.31 -18.31 -14.70
C SER A 5 8.52 -18.66 -13.23
N LEU A 6 8.93 -17.68 -12.42
CA LEU A 6 8.99 -17.82 -10.97
C LEU A 6 7.55 -17.96 -10.50
N ASP A 7 7.19 -19.17 -10.04
CA ASP A 7 5.94 -19.45 -9.33
C ASP A 7 6.00 -18.77 -7.96
N LEU A 8 5.97 -17.44 -7.95
CA LEU A 8 5.89 -16.66 -6.72
C LEU A 8 4.50 -16.90 -6.13
N PRO A 9 4.40 -17.14 -4.82
CA PRO A 9 3.09 -17.27 -4.19
C PRO A 9 2.31 -15.96 -4.35
N ALA A 10 0.98 -16.06 -4.30
CA ALA A 10 0.11 -14.89 -4.36
C ALA A 10 0.51 -13.85 -3.28
N PRO A 11 0.35 -12.54 -3.54
CA PRO A 11 0.66 -11.51 -2.55
C PRO A 11 -0.12 -11.70 -1.25
N LEU A 12 0.54 -11.42 -0.12
CA LEU A 12 -0.14 -11.36 1.17
C LEU A 12 -1.12 -10.20 1.18
N THR A 13 -2.39 -10.44 1.50
CA THR A 13 -3.38 -9.38 1.65
C THR A 13 -3.55 -9.04 3.12
N LEU A 14 -3.39 -7.77 3.49
CA LEU A 14 -3.61 -7.25 4.83
C LEU A 14 -4.63 -6.11 4.78
N ALA A 15 -5.68 -6.21 5.59
CA ALA A 15 -6.59 -5.10 5.83
C ALA A 15 -6.05 -4.23 6.97
N LEU A 16 -5.91 -2.93 6.73
CA LEU A 16 -5.60 -1.95 7.76
C LEU A 16 -6.89 -1.23 8.15
N GLU A 17 -7.14 -1.17 9.45
CA GLU A 17 -8.40 -0.66 10.00
C GLU A 17 -8.15 0.43 11.03
N GLY A 18 -9.07 1.39 11.10
CA GLY A 18 -9.04 2.48 12.08
C GLY A 18 -8.02 3.56 11.73
N GLU A 19 -7.38 4.12 12.74
CA GLU A 19 -6.49 5.27 12.59
C GLU A 19 -5.06 4.86 12.20
N MET A 20 -4.56 5.43 11.11
CA MET A 20 -3.16 5.38 10.69
C MET A 20 -2.41 6.66 11.09
N THR A 21 -2.31 6.90 12.40
CA THR A 21 -1.71 8.13 12.95
C THR A 21 -0.51 7.83 13.83
N ILE A 22 0.28 8.87 14.17
CA ILE A 22 1.42 8.75 15.07
C ILE A 22 1.06 8.13 16.43
N ARG A 23 -0.17 8.36 16.91
CA ARG A 23 -0.68 7.80 18.18
C ARG A 23 -0.73 6.27 18.15
N ARG A 24 -0.91 5.68 16.95
CA ARG A 24 -1.07 4.24 16.72
C ARG A 24 0.12 3.63 15.98
N ALA A 25 1.14 4.41 15.65
CA ALA A 25 2.29 3.96 14.85
C ALA A 25 3.00 2.72 15.43
N ALA A 26 3.09 2.62 16.76
CA ALA A 26 3.68 1.47 17.45
C ALA A 26 2.90 0.16 17.24
N GLU A 27 1.59 0.26 16.99
CA GLU A 27 0.70 -0.89 16.75
C GLU A 27 0.63 -1.26 15.26
N LEU A 28 0.75 -0.26 14.37
CA LEU A 28 0.71 -0.45 12.92
C LEU A 28 1.98 -1.15 12.40
N LYS A 29 3.15 -0.82 12.95
CA LYS A 29 4.43 -1.36 12.46
C LYS A 29 4.52 -2.89 12.59
N PRO A 30 4.15 -3.53 13.72
CA PRO A 30 4.08 -4.99 13.82
C PRO A 30 3.15 -5.64 12.79
N LEU A 31 2.01 -5.01 12.46
CA LEU A 31 1.06 -5.53 11.47
C LEU A 31 1.64 -5.57 10.06
N LEU A 32 2.57 -4.66 9.76
CA LEU A 32 3.26 -4.60 8.47
C LEU A 32 4.47 -5.54 8.39
N GLN A 33 4.98 -6.07 9.50
CA GLN A 33 6.15 -6.96 9.46
C GLN A 33 5.96 -8.22 8.59
N PRO A 34 4.82 -8.93 8.64
CA PRO A 34 4.58 -10.07 7.75
C PRO A 34 4.65 -9.71 6.27
N ALA A 35 4.18 -8.52 5.89
CA ALA A 35 4.27 -8.03 4.51
C ALA A 35 5.72 -7.89 4.03
N LEU A 36 6.63 -7.48 4.92
CA LEU A 36 8.04 -7.33 4.60
C LEU A 36 8.73 -8.67 4.34
N ALA A 37 8.25 -9.77 4.92
CA ALA A 37 8.85 -11.09 4.76
C ALA A 37 8.21 -11.94 3.64
N HIS A 38 7.00 -11.59 3.19
CA HIS A 38 6.25 -12.44 2.26
C HIS A 38 6.86 -12.43 0.84
N PRO A 39 7.25 -13.58 0.27
CA PRO A 39 7.94 -13.63 -1.03
C PRO A 39 7.06 -13.21 -2.21
N GLY A 40 5.74 -13.35 -2.09
CA GLY A 40 4.76 -12.88 -3.07
C GLY A 40 4.51 -11.37 -3.08
N GLY A 41 5.16 -10.61 -2.20
CA GLY A 41 4.84 -9.20 -1.98
C GLY A 41 3.56 -9.01 -1.17
N VAL A 42 2.97 -7.81 -1.26
CA VAL A 42 1.84 -7.39 -0.41
C VAL A 42 0.78 -6.59 -1.16
N ARG A 43 -0.49 -6.82 -0.77
CA ARG A 43 -1.65 -5.98 -1.04
C ARG A 43 -2.18 -5.43 0.28
N LEU A 44 -2.28 -4.11 0.40
CA LEU A 44 -2.87 -3.44 1.57
C LEU A 44 -4.25 -2.92 1.21
N ASP A 45 -5.28 -3.45 1.86
CA ASP A 45 -6.64 -2.94 1.81
C ASP A 45 -6.80 -1.83 2.86
N LEU A 46 -7.19 -0.64 2.41
CA LEU A 46 -7.29 0.56 3.21
C LEU A 46 -8.74 1.08 3.34
N ALA A 47 -9.75 0.25 3.06
CA ALA A 47 -11.16 0.63 3.07
C ALA A 47 -11.65 1.06 4.46
N ALA A 48 -11.16 0.39 5.49
CA ALA A 48 -11.53 0.61 6.88
C ALA A 48 -10.65 1.65 7.59
N VAL A 49 -9.73 2.33 6.89
CA VAL A 49 -8.92 3.40 7.47
C VAL A 49 -9.76 4.65 7.65
N SER A 50 -10.00 5.04 8.89
CA SER A 50 -10.85 6.19 9.23
C SER A 50 -10.10 7.52 9.21
N GLU A 51 -8.79 7.50 9.43
CA GLU A 51 -7.93 8.67 9.49
C GLU A 51 -6.48 8.28 9.15
N ILE A 52 -5.73 9.17 8.51
CA ILE A 52 -4.29 8.99 8.25
C ILE A 52 -3.56 10.32 8.42
N ASP A 53 -2.34 10.28 8.97
CA ASP A 53 -1.43 11.42 9.02
C ASP A 53 -0.13 11.14 8.24
N THR A 54 0.83 12.06 8.34
CA THR A 54 2.14 11.91 7.70
C THR A 54 2.92 10.69 8.19
N THR A 55 2.71 10.24 9.43
CA THR A 55 3.34 9.03 9.98
C THR A 55 2.75 7.78 9.34
N GLY A 56 1.43 7.72 9.20
CA GLY A 56 0.76 6.64 8.46
C GLY A 56 1.24 6.56 7.02
N LEU A 57 1.37 7.69 6.33
CA LEU A 57 1.90 7.75 4.97
C LEU A 57 3.37 7.31 4.88
N GLN A 58 4.20 7.73 5.83
CA GLN A 58 5.60 7.30 5.89
C GLN A 58 5.70 5.78 6.06
N LEU A 59 4.82 5.15 6.85
CA LEU A 59 4.78 3.69 6.97
C LEU A 59 4.40 3.01 5.65
N LEU A 60 3.42 3.54 4.92
CA LEU A 60 3.06 3.03 3.59
C LEU A 60 4.23 3.13 2.60
N LEU A 61 4.87 4.29 2.54
CA LEU A 61 6.03 4.53 1.67
C LEU A 61 7.23 3.64 2.04
N ALA A 62 7.54 3.51 3.33
CA ALA A 62 8.62 2.66 3.80
C ALA A 62 8.36 1.18 3.49
N THR A 63 7.10 0.73 3.65
CA THR A 63 6.70 -0.64 3.31
C THR A 63 6.84 -0.88 1.80
N LYS A 64 6.36 0.05 0.97
CA LYS A 64 6.52 -0.01 -0.49
C LYS A 64 7.99 -0.14 -0.87
N GLN A 65 8.84 0.75 -0.37
CA GLN A 65 10.27 0.75 -0.66
C GLN A 65 10.95 -0.56 -0.26
N ALA A 66 10.67 -1.06 0.95
CA ALA A 66 11.26 -2.30 1.45
C ALA A 66 10.84 -3.53 0.63
N VAL A 67 9.56 -3.64 0.28
CA VAL A 67 9.05 -4.76 -0.53
C VAL A 67 9.62 -4.70 -1.96
N GLN A 68 9.65 -3.51 -2.56
CA GLN A 68 10.16 -3.32 -3.92
C GLN A 68 11.68 -3.43 -4.03
N ALA A 69 12.44 -3.15 -2.97
CA ALA A 69 13.89 -3.35 -2.94
C ALA A 69 14.28 -4.82 -3.23
N ASP A 70 13.40 -5.76 -2.87
CA ASP A 70 13.55 -7.19 -3.16
C ASP A 70 12.85 -7.62 -4.45
N GLY A 71 12.41 -6.68 -5.30
CA GLY A 71 11.72 -6.96 -6.56
C GLY A 71 10.30 -7.50 -6.40
N ARG A 72 9.71 -7.40 -5.22
CA ARG A 72 8.36 -7.93 -4.91
C ARG A 72 7.28 -6.87 -5.15
N PRO A 73 6.05 -7.28 -5.53
CA PRO A 73 4.97 -6.33 -5.79
C PRO A 73 4.41 -5.71 -4.49
N PHE A 74 4.03 -4.44 -4.58
CA PHE A 74 3.33 -3.70 -3.54
C PHE A 74 2.11 -3.02 -4.17
N VAL A 75 0.92 -3.23 -3.59
CA VAL A 75 -0.34 -2.67 -4.10
C VAL A 75 -1.17 -2.11 -2.94
N LEU A 76 -1.73 -0.93 -3.11
CA LEU A 76 -2.81 -0.41 -2.27
C LEU A 76 -4.15 -0.66 -2.94
N THR A 77 -5.16 -1.10 -2.19
CA THR A 77 -6.52 -1.34 -2.68
C THR A 77 -7.56 -0.70 -1.78
N ASP A 78 -8.72 -0.39 -2.39
CA ASP A 78 -9.93 0.06 -1.71
C ASP A 78 -9.70 1.23 -0.73
N SER A 79 -8.85 2.18 -1.10
CA SER A 79 -8.47 3.28 -0.21
C SER A 79 -9.64 4.17 0.17
N SER A 80 -9.82 4.33 1.49
CA SER A 80 -10.85 5.22 2.02
C SER A 80 -10.62 6.66 1.56
N ARG A 81 -11.68 7.46 1.62
CA ARG A 81 -11.60 8.88 1.27
C ARG A 81 -10.58 9.64 2.12
N ALA A 82 -10.49 9.33 3.41
CA ALA A 82 -9.49 9.94 4.29
C ALA A 82 -8.05 9.67 3.80
N VAL A 83 -7.80 8.46 3.27
CA VAL A 83 -6.49 8.11 2.70
C VAL A 83 -6.23 8.87 1.40
N VAL A 84 -7.20 8.86 0.48
CA VAL A 84 -7.06 9.54 -0.83
C VAL A 84 -6.83 11.03 -0.64
N ASP A 85 -7.64 11.70 0.19
CA ASP A 85 -7.59 13.15 0.42
C ASP A 85 -6.19 13.60 0.91
N VAL A 86 -5.57 12.86 1.85
CA VAL A 86 -4.23 13.22 2.37
C VAL A 86 -3.12 12.93 1.36
N ILE A 87 -3.23 11.83 0.59
CA ILE A 87 -2.27 11.51 -0.47
C ILE A 87 -2.29 12.59 -1.56
N GLU A 88 -3.49 13.04 -1.96
CA GLU A 88 -3.69 14.11 -2.93
C GLU A 88 -3.15 15.44 -2.41
N LEU A 89 -3.50 15.82 -1.19
CA LEU A 89 -3.04 17.05 -0.54
C LEU A 89 -1.52 17.16 -0.52
N LEU A 90 -0.81 16.04 -0.35
CA LEU A 90 0.65 15.97 -0.28
C LEU A 90 1.32 15.67 -1.63
N GLY A 91 0.55 15.50 -2.71
CA GLY A 91 1.07 15.22 -4.05
C GLY A 91 1.75 13.85 -4.17
N LEU A 92 1.32 12.86 -3.39
CA LEU A 92 1.94 11.53 -3.32
C LEU A 92 1.22 10.45 -4.13
N LEU A 93 0.23 10.82 -4.97
CA LEU A 93 -0.55 9.89 -5.78
C LEU A 93 0.35 8.97 -6.63
N GLU A 94 1.25 9.51 -7.44
CA GLU A 94 2.17 8.71 -8.27
C GLU A 94 3.15 7.87 -7.43
N ALA A 95 3.52 8.38 -6.25
CA ALA A 95 4.43 7.69 -5.35
C ALA A 95 3.78 6.45 -4.70
N LEU A 96 2.47 6.39 -4.57
CA LEU A 96 1.75 5.27 -3.93
C LEU A 96 0.90 4.44 -4.90
N TYR A 97 0.40 5.06 -5.97
CA TYR A 97 -0.32 4.44 -7.08
C TYR A 97 0.41 4.70 -8.41
N PRO A 98 1.63 4.18 -8.58
CA PRO A 98 2.23 4.18 -9.91
C PRO A 98 1.24 3.45 -10.82
N HIS A 99 0.91 4.03 -11.97
CA HIS A 99 -0.11 3.60 -12.94
C HIS A 99 -1.57 4.07 -12.72
N ALA A 100 -1.90 4.88 -11.70
CA ALA A 100 -3.24 5.50 -11.60
C ALA A 100 -3.54 6.49 -12.74
N ALA A 101 -2.50 7.09 -13.34
CA ALA A 101 -2.62 8.01 -14.47
C ALA A 101 -3.14 7.38 -15.78
N THR A 102 -3.36 6.05 -15.85
CA THR A 102 -3.87 5.39 -17.07
C THR A 102 -5.33 4.95 -16.96
N GLY A 103 -6.05 5.29 -15.89
CA GLY A 103 -7.39 4.72 -15.64
C GLY A 103 -8.52 5.65 -15.19
N LEU A 104 -8.28 6.96 -14.97
CA LEU A 104 -9.34 7.89 -14.54
C LEU A 104 -10.13 8.50 -15.71
N GLY A 105 -10.24 7.79 -16.83
CA GLY A 105 -11.03 8.19 -18.00
C GLY A 105 -12.35 7.42 -18.17
N GLU A 106 -12.55 6.28 -17.49
CA GLU A 106 -13.65 5.36 -17.85
C GLU A 106 -14.56 4.92 -16.70
N ARG A 107 -14.64 5.65 -15.58
CA ARG A 107 -15.57 5.30 -14.49
C ARG A 107 -16.44 6.45 -13.98
N ILE A 108 -16.95 7.26 -14.92
CA ILE A 108 -18.17 8.05 -14.71
C ILE A 108 -19.20 7.66 -15.79
N HIS A 109 -19.89 6.55 -15.53
CA HIS A 109 -21.24 6.28 -16.03
C HIS A 109 -22.01 5.55 -14.94
#